data_AF-R6F8Y8-F1
#
_entry.id   AF-R6F8Y8-F1
#
_cell.length_a   1.000
_cell.length_b   1.000
_cell.length_c   1.000
_cell.angle_alpha   90.00
_cell.angle_beta   90.00
_cell.angle_gamma   90.00
#
_symmetry.space_group_name_H-M   'P 1'
#
loop_
_entity.id
_entity.type
_entity.pdbx_description
1 polymer ?
#
loop_
_entity_poly.entity_id
_entity_poly.type
_entity_poly.pdbx_seq_one_letter_code
_entity_poly.pdbx_strand_id
1 'polypeptide(L)'
;MKKTILSVFALVVAFVATADAQQKVFLNKGSRTVDAVVLGADDYISFGRPEGVPEQLKAEVSDLKAGKNYVKYTVTTKTDDQPFYQMCVSESYLKFFLLEYFGGASLSEMTEAELKKVFSTLMMSGSYGYAGVGSQSVTLVDGEKPEGGTTQFIAAGENHYVVVCDLVEADGKYTLGTDMTYGVVRTADPGESKATLSVEYLGLNSEGKPEFDVKPGSTFKSLHLVLGSTKSIDEFVNLYGYGALMYTQGVSFSAEQWATYASEFKAWNIEKENDYTFCALAVDANGDWVKASVDNVHIKPAAANDCPEVDVTNHQAGNGDLAIQYTIKSKASSIKSARMLVMKEDDWDDALNAYDVETPSMAWADFMATTDKAEDVTDVVKQFNGKFTFKKPFSDAERGWYVAVLAVTDEYGTTVSRSTFHSHITDAEFGTLTKTFPVE
;
A
#
# COMPACT_ATOMS: atom_id res chain seq x y z
N MET A 1 -62.17 -1.60 -8.39
CA MET A 1 -62.37 -0.19 -8.84
C MET A 1 -61.58 0.69 -7.87
N LYS A 2 -60.52 1.42 -8.27
CA LYS A 2 -60.54 2.77 -8.90
C LYS A 2 -61.38 3.73 -8.04
N LYS A 3 -60.92 4.84 -7.46
CA LYS A 3 -60.00 5.93 -7.86
C LYS A 3 -59.75 6.83 -6.62
N THR A 4 -58.53 7.27 -6.35
CA THR A 4 -57.97 8.61 -6.70
C THR A 4 -58.50 9.76 -5.83
N ILE A 5 -57.58 10.30 -5.03
CA ILE A 5 -57.60 11.59 -4.33
C ILE A 5 -57.78 12.74 -5.34
N LEU A 6 -58.68 13.68 -5.06
CA LEU A 6 -58.53 15.05 -5.58
C LEU A 6 -59.24 16.09 -4.70
N SER A 7 -58.48 17.14 -4.46
CA SER A 7 -58.74 18.39 -3.77
C SER A 7 -59.94 19.15 -4.34
N VAL A 8 -60.74 19.81 -3.49
CA VAL A 8 -61.60 20.93 -3.88
C VAL A 8 -61.45 22.04 -2.83
N PHE A 9 -60.81 23.13 -3.25
CA PHE A 9 -61.04 24.46 -2.68
C PHE A 9 -62.36 25.00 -3.24
N ALA A 10 -63.24 25.54 -2.37
CA ALA A 10 -64.31 26.45 -2.79
C ALA A 10 -64.41 27.63 -1.80
N LEU A 11 -64.50 28.82 -2.39
CA LEU A 11 -64.29 30.15 -1.86
C LEU A 11 -65.56 30.75 -1.20
N VAL A 12 -65.39 31.38 -0.03
CA VAL A 12 -65.91 32.69 0.45
C VAL A 12 -67.39 33.09 0.23
N VAL A 13 -68.10 33.45 1.33
CA VAL A 13 -68.83 34.74 1.47
C VAL A 13 -68.69 35.27 2.90
N ALA A 14 -68.38 36.57 3.00
CA ALA A 14 -67.92 37.31 4.16
C ALA A 14 -68.99 37.64 5.21
N PHE A 15 -68.55 37.71 6.48
CA PHE A 15 -69.01 38.74 7.41
C PHE A 15 -67.79 39.52 7.88
N VAL A 16 -67.89 40.85 7.75
CA VAL A 16 -66.92 41.82 8.24
C VAL A 16 -66.90 41.74 9.76
N ALA A 17 -65.94 41.01 10.32
CA ALA A 17 -65.43 41.23 11.65
C ALA A 17 -64.02 41.78 11.46
N THR A 18 -63.78 42.97 11.99
CA THR A 18 -62.47 43.63 12.05
C THR A 18 -61.41 42.61 12.44
N ALA A 19 -60.45 42.39 11.54
CA ALA A 19 -59.31 41.52 11.77
C ALA A 19 -58.36 42.19 12.77
N ASP A 20 -58.70 42.17 14.06
CA ASP A 20 -57.68 41.95 15.06
C ASP A 20 -57.38 40.45 15.01
N ALA A 21 -56.42 40.06 14.18
CA ALA A 21 -55.81 38.74 14.26
C ALA A 21 -55.10 38.67 15.61
N GLN A 22 -55.83 38.37 16.69
CA GLN A 22 -55.24 37.96 17.96
C GLN A 22 -54.33 36.77 17.67
N GLN A 23 -53.02 36.98 17.73
CA GLN A 23 -52.03 35.93 17.57
C GLN A 23 -52.13 35.02 18.79
N LYS A 24 -52.94 33.96 18.68
CA LYS A 24 -53.10 32.94 19.74
C LYS A 24 -52.10 31.81 19.50
N VAL A 25 -51.30 31.52 20.51
CA VAL A 25 -50.35 30.40 20.54
C VAL A 25 -50.99 29.25 21.29
N PHE A 26 -51.03 28.07 20.67
CA PHE A 26 -51.55 26.86 21.30
C PHE A 26 -50.40 25.97 21.76
N LEU A 27 -50.35 25.66 23.04
CA LEU A 27 -49.49 24.61 23.58
C LEU A 27 -50.24 23.29 23.43
N ASN A 28 -49.68 22.35 22.68
CA ASN A 28 -50.29 21.04 22.44
C ASN A 28 -49.42 19.93 23.04
N LYS A 29 -50.06 18.95 23.69
CA LYS A 29 -49.44 17.68 24.08
C LYS A 29 -50.05 16.56 23.25
N GLY A 30 -49.31 16.09 22.23
CA GLY A 30 -49.86 15.21 21.21
C GLY A 30 -50.99 15.89 20.43
N SER A 31 -52.16 15.26 20.34
CA SER A 31 -53.33 15.81 19.64
C SER A 31 -54.22 16.72 20.50
N ARG A 32 -53.85 16.98 21.76
CA ARG A 32 -54.67 17.76 22.70
C ARG A 32 -54.03 19.12 23.01
N THR A 33 -54.78 20.19 22.82
CA THR A 33 -54.40 21.52 23.31
C THR A 33 -54.47 21.56 24.82
N VAL A 34 -53.34 21.88 25.44
CA VAL A 34 -53.15 21.97 26.89
C VAL A 34 -53.22 23.42 27.37
N ASP A 35 -52.90 24.40 26.53
CA ASP A 35 -53.05 25.83 26.87
C ASP A 35 -53.15 26.71 25.60
N ALA A 36 -53.67 27.93 25.76
CA ALA A 36 -53.76 28.94 24.70
C ALA A 36 -53.43 30.34 25.23
N VAL A 37 -52.39 30.96 24.66
CA VAL A 37 -51.89 32.28 25.07
C VAL A 37 -52.18 33.30 23.97
N VAL A 38 -52.73 34.46 24.32
CA VAL A 38 -52.90 35.59 23.38
C VAL A 38 -51.65 36.46 23.45
N LEU A 39 -50.98 36.66 22.32
CA LEU A 39 -49.82 37.55 22.22
C LEU A 39 -50.27 39.01 22.02
N GLY A 40 -49.69 39.93 22.77
CA GLY A 40 -49.76 41.38 22.58
C GLY A 40 -48.78 41.88 21.50
N ALA A 41 -48.82 43.19 21.24
CA ALA A 41 -48.05 43.82 20.14
C ALA A 41 -46.52 43.70 20.27
N ASP A 42 -46.02 43.51 21.51
CA ASP A 42 -44.59 43.42 21.83
C ASP A 42 -44.19 42.02 22.36
N ASP A 43 -45.11 41.05 22.34
CA ASP A 43 -44.83 39.69 22.81
C ASP A 43 -44.10 38.89 21.73
N TYR A 44 -43.09 38.11 22.14
CA TYR A 44 -42.38 37.17 21.27
C TYR A 44 -42.34 35.78 21.90
N ILE A 45 -42.35 34.76 21.05
CA ILE A 45 -42.09 33.38 21.46
C ILE A 45 -40.60 33.13 21.28
N SER A 46 -39.91 32.75 22.36
CA SER A 46 -38.58 32.19 22.27
C SER A 46 -38.62 30.70 22.58
N PHE A 47 -37.87 29.91 21.83
CA PHE A 47 -37.67 28.50 22.10
C PHE A 47 -36.28 28.36 22.73
N GLY A 48 -36.24 27.90 23.97
CA GLY A 48 -35.02 27.42 24.60
C GLY A 48 -34.79 25.95 24.24
N ARG A 49 -33.53 25.54 24.11
CA ARG A 49 -33.17 24.13 24.12
C ARG A 49 -33.64 23.54 25.47
N PRO A 50 -34.37 22.41 25.50
CA PRO A 50 -34.77 21.79 26.76
C PRO A 50 -33.54 21.49 27.63
N GLU A 51 -33.69 21.70 28.94
CA GLU A 51 -32.64 21.41 29.91
C GLU A 51 -32.24 19.93 29.81
N GLY A 52 -30.94 19.66 29.74
CA GLY A 52 -30.39 18.30 29.62
C GLY A 52 -30.22 17.76 28.20
N VAL A 53 -30.58 18.50 27.14
CA VAL A 53 -30.21 18.11 25.76
C VAL A 53 -28.75 18.53 25.52
N PRO A 54 -27.79 17.58 25.34
CA PRO A 54 -26.37 17.90 25.15
C PRO A 54 -26.16 18.80 23.94
N GLU A 55 -25.26 19.78 23.98
CA GLU A 55 -24.93 20.56 22.78
C GLU A 55 -24.48 19.67 21.61
N GLN A 56 -24.85 20.07 20.38
CA GLN A 56 -24.37 19.38 19.20
C GLN A 56 -22.85 19.55 19.14
N LEU A 57 -22.14 18.45 18.92
CA LEU A 57 -20.69 18.48 18.71
C LEU A 57 -20.38 19.19 17.39
N LYS A 58 -19.14 19.66 17.24
CA LYS A 58 -18.73 20.34 15.99
C LYS A 58 -18.92 19.44 14.78
N ALA A 59 -18.59 18.16 14.89
CA ALA A 59 -18.87 17.15 13.89
C ALA A 59 -19.21 15.82 14.59
N GLU A 60 -20.27 15.17 14.12
CA GLU A 60 -20.72 13.88 14.67
C GLU A 60 -21.18 12.93 13.57
N VAL A 61 -21.00 11.64 13.81
CA VAL A 61 -21.47 10.58 12.89
C VAL A 61 -22.90 10.17 13.22
N SER A 62 -23.73 10.03 12.19
CA SER A 62 -25.12 9.61 12.27
C SER A 62 -25.50 8.69 11.10
N ASP A 63 -26.72 8.12 11.13
CA ASP A 63 -27.30 7.31 10.05
C ASP A 63 -26.42 6.15 9.53
N LEU A 64 -25.65 5.51 10.42
CA LEU A 64 -24.78 4.40 10.07
C LEU A 64 -25.57 3.19 9.56
N LYS A 65 -25.18 2.70 8.37
CA LYS A 65 -25.73 1.52 7.71
C LYS A 65 -24.60 0.80 6.97
N ALA A 66 -24.70 -0.51 6.84
CA ALA A 66 -23.77 -1.30 6.04
C ALA A 66 -24.52 -2.27 5.14
N GLY A 67 -23.91 -2.54 3.99
CA GLY A 67 -24.22 -3.70 3.17
C GLY A 67 -23.21 -4.82 3.42
N LYS A 68 -23.00 -5.66 2.41
CA LYS A 68 -21.95 -6.69 2.45
C LYS A 68 -20.56 -6.10 2.17
N ASN A 69 -20.47 -5.17 1.22
CA ASN A 69 -19.23 -4.57 0.72
C ASN A 69 -19.25 -3.03 0.74
N TYR A 70 -20.10 -2.42 1.57
CA TYR A 70 -20.11 -0.97 1.75
C TYR A 70 -20.51 -0.58 3.16
N VAL A 71 -20.03 0.60 3.58
CA VAL A 71 -20.44 1.31 4.79
C VAL A 71 -20.94 2.69 4.39
N LYS A 72 -22.12 3.06 4.86
CA LYS A 72 -22.78 4.34 4.61
C LYS A 72 -23.07 5.05 5.92
N TYR A 73 -22.82 6.33 5.98
CA TYR A 73 -23.07 7.16 7.15
C TYR A 73 -23.22 8.63 6.75
N THR A 74 -23.67 9.44 7.70
CA THR A 74 -23.74 10.89 7.55
C THR A 74 -22.84 11.52 8.59
N VAL A 75 -22.06 12.52 8.15
CA VAL A 75 -21.39 13.44 9.06
C VAL A 75 -22.26 14.68 9.16
N THR A 76 -22.70 15.00 10.37
CA THR A 76 -23.45 16.22 10.66
C THR A 76 -22.53 17.20 11.38
N THR A 77 -22.46 18.42 10.87
CA THR A 77 -21.63 19.49 11.44
C THR A 77 -22.48 20.57 12.10
N LYS A 78 -21.90 21.29 13.06
CA LYS A 78 -22.56 22.42 13.75
C LYS A 78 -22.76 23.63 12.81
N THR A 79 -21.84 23.84 11.87
CA THR A 79 -21.91 24.88 10.84
C THR A 79 -21.51 24.31 9.47
N ASP A 80 -21.93 24.98 8.40
CA ASP A 80 -21.67 24.52 7.01
C ASP A 80 -20.19 24.59 6.63
N ASP A 81 -19.40 25.42 7.31
CA ASP A 81 -17.97 25.63 7.09
C ASP A 81 -17.08 24.86 8.07
N GLN A 82 -17.65 24.07 8.98
CA GLN A 82 -16.88 23.33 9.98
C GLN A 82 -16.05 22.23 9.31
N PRO A 83 -14.70 22.28 9.40
CA PRO A 83 -13.85 21.22 8.92
C PRO A 83 -13.78 20.06 9.93
N PHE A 84 -13.62 18.84 9.41
CA PHE A 84 -13.49 17.63 10.21
C PHE A 84 -12.64 16.59 9.48
N TYR A 85 -12.19 15.58 10.22
CA TYR A 85 -11.52 14.41 9.71
C TYR A 85 -12.34 13.16 10.01
N GLN A 86 -12.41 12.25 9.05
CA GLN A 86 -13.18 11.01 9.17
C GLN A 86 -12.36 9.79 8.78
N MET A 87 -12.66 8.65 9.40
CA MET A 87 -12.02 7.36 9.16
C MET A 87 -13.06 6.25 9.30
N CYS A 88 -12.89 5.18 8.52
CA CYS A 88 -13.61 3.92 8.71
C CYS A 88 -12.59 2.80 8.81
N VAL A 89 -12.61 2.05 9.91
CA VAL A 89 -11.62 1.00 10.18
C VAL A 89 -12.31 -0.30 10.61
N SER A 90 -11.84 -1.44 10.09
CA SER A 90 -12.38 -2.74 10.48
C SER A 90 -11.93 -3.16 11.88
N GLU A 91 -12.74 -3.96 12.56
CA GLU A 91 -12.42 -4.50 13.89
C GLU A 91 -11.14 -5.35 13.85
N SER A 92 -10.94 -6.15 12.81
CA SER A 92 -9.74 -7.00 12.67
C SER A 92 -8.47 -6.16 12.56
N TYR A 93 -8.49 -5.09 11.75
CA TYR A 93 -7.36 -4.16 11.66
C TYR A 93 -7.11 -3.47 13.00
N LEU A 94 -8.17 -3.00 13.68
CA LEU A 94 -8.04 -2.32 14.97
C LEU A 94 -7.43 -3.25 16.03
N LYS A 95 -7.86 -4.52 16.09
CA LYS A 95 -7.28 -5.53 16.97
C LYS A 95 -5.80 -5.77 16.69
N PHE A 96 -5.41 -5.86 15.42
CA PHE A 96 -4.01 -6.03 15.05
C PHE A 96 -3.16 -4.81 15.41
N PHE A 97 -3.68 -3.61 15.16
CA PHE A 97 -3.03 -2.36 15.56
C PHE A 97 -2.82 -2.27 17.08
N LEU A 98 -3.80 -2.73 17.88
CA LEU A 98 -3.65 -2.80 19.33
C LEU A 98 -2.60 -3.82 19.78
N LEU A 99 -2.50 -4.95 19.09
CA LEU A 99 -1.48 -5.96 19.35
C LEU A 99 -0.08 -5.38 19.15
N GLU A 100 0.13 -4.68 18.03
CA GLU A 100 1.44 -4.17 17.63
C GLU A 100 1.87 -2.93 18.43
N TYR A 101 0.96 -1.97 18.64
CA TYR A 101 1.31 -0.65 19.17
C TYR A 101 0.80 -0.38 20.59
N PHE A 102 -0.12 -1.21 21.11
CA PHE A 102 -0.74 -1.03 22.43
C PHE A 102 -0.60 -2.27 23.32
N GLY A 103 0.41 -3.10 23.06
CA GLY A 103 0.80 -4.22 23.92
C GLY A 103 -0.26 -5.32 24.06
N GLY A 104 -1.12 -5.50 23.06
CA GLY A 104 -2.16 -6.54 23.09
C GLY A 104 -3.38 -6.19 23.93
N ALA A 105 -3.64 -4.90 24.17
CA ALA A 105 -4.86 -4.46 24.84
C ALA A 105 -6.10 -5.03 24.13
N SER A 106 -7.01 -5.62 24.91
CA SER A 106 -8.25 -6.16 24.37
C SER A 106 -9.21 -5.03 24.00
N LEU A 107 -9.60 -4.98 22.72
CA LEU A 107 -10.53 -3.96 22.22
C LEU A 107 -11.84 -3.89 23.02
N SER A 108 -12.33 -5.02 23.54
CA SER A 108 -13.56 -5.09 24.32
C SER A 108 -13.43 -4.57 25.75
N GLU A 109 -12.21 -4.40 26.24
CA GLU A 109 -11.91 -3.98 27.62
C GLU A 109 -11.45 -2.52 27.71
N MET A 110 -11.21 -1.88 26.56
CA MET A 110 -10.78 -0.49 26.51
C MET A 110 -11.87 0.47 27.00
N THR A 111 -11.46 1.46 27.79
CA THR A 111 -12.32 2.61 28.11
C THR A 111 -12.51 3.48 26.86
N GLU A 112 -13.58 4.29 26.85
CA GLU A 112 -13.84 5.22 25.74
C GLU A 112 -12.67 6.18 25.50
N ALA A 113 -12.01 6.64 26.57
CA ALA A 113 -10.86 7.54 26.48
C ALA A 113 -9.65 6.87 25.82
N GLU A 114 -9.37 5.61 26.17
CA GLU A 114 -8.27 4.86 25.55
C GLU A 114 -8.57 4.56 24.08
N LEU A 115 -9.81 4.19 23.75
CA LEU A 115 -10.22 3.94 22.38
C LEU A 115 -10.13 5.20 21.51
N LYS A 116 -10.56 6.36 22.03
CA LYS A 116 -10.38 7.66 21.35
C LYS A 116 -8.91 7.99 21.11
N LYS A 117 -8.02 7.68 22.05
CA LYS A 117 -6.56 7.85 21.87
C LYS A 117 -6.03 6.98 20.72
N VAL A 118 -6.50 5.75 20.59
CA VAL A 118 -6.15 4.85 19.49
C VAL A 118 -6.63 5.42 18.16
N PHE A 119 -7.87 5.91 18.09
CA PHE A 119 -8.39 6.55 16.89
C PHE A 119 -7.62 7.82 16.51
N SER A 120 -7.29 8.69 17.46
CA SER A 120 -6.44 9.86 17.20
C SER A 120 -5.10 9.45 16.59
N THR A 121 -4.48 8.40 17.12
CA THR A 121 -3.20 7.87 16.61
C THR A 121 -3.34 7.41 15.16
N LEU A 122 -4.39 6.64 14.84
CA LEU A 122 -4.66 6.17 13.49
C LEU A 122 -4.96 7.33 12.52
N MET A 123 -5.79 8.29 12.92
CA MET A 123 -6.12 9.46 12.10
C MET A 123 -4.86 10.31 11.81
N MET A 124 -3.96 10.47 12.79
CA MET A 124 -2.70 11.20 12.60
C MET A 124 -1.70 10.49 11.69
N SER A 125 -1.82 9.18 11.47
CA SER A 125 -1.00 8.45 10.48
C SER A 125 -1.34 8.81 9.03
N GLY A 126 -2.46 9.50 8.81
CA GLY A 126 -2.87 10.07 7.51
C GLY A 126 -3.33 9.06 6.45
N SER A 127 -3.27 7.75 6.73
CA SER A 127 -3.47 6.70 5.70
C SER A 127 -4.89 6.10 5.66
N TYR A 128 -5.70 6.33 6.69
CA TYR A 128 -6.98 5.62 6.93
C TYR A 128 -8.21 6.53 6.89
N GLY A 129 -8.05 7.79 6.53
CA GLY A 129 -9.12 8.77 6.55
C GLY A 129 -8.88 9.94 5.62
N TYR A 130 -9.82 10.87 5.61
CA TYR A 130 -9.72 12.08 4.82
C TYR A 130 -10.50 13.23 5.46
N ALA A 131 -10.15 14.45 5.08
CA ALA A 131 -10.81 15.65 5.59
C ALA A 131 -12.11 15.94 4.81
N GLY A 132 -13.07 16.55 5.50
CA GLY A 132 -14.31 17.05 4.94
C GLY A 132 -14.67 18.40 5.54
N VAL A 133 -15.64 19.08 4.92
CA VAL A 133 -16.21 20.34 5.40
C VAL A 133 -17.72 20.26 5.28
N GLY A 134 -18.42 20.74 6.31
CA GLY A 134 -19.88 20.79 6.33
C GLY A 134 -20.55 19.42 6.40
N SER A 135 -21.87 19.41 6.53
CA SER A 135 -22.62 18.16 6.64
C SER A 135 -22.63 17.39 5.32
N GLN A 136 -22.32 16.10 5.35
CA GLN A 136 -22.21 15.27 4.14
C GLN A 136 -22.64 13.82 4.36
N SER A 137 -23.20 13.22 3.32
CA SER A 137 -23.50 11.78 3.28
C SER A 137 -22.37 11.04 2.59
N VAL A 138 -21.81 10.05 3.25
CA VAL A 138 -20.65 9.30 2.77
C VAL A 138 -21.05 7.85 2.53
N THR A 139 -20.59 7.28 1.42
CA THR A 139 -20.68 5.85 1.13
C THR A 139 -19.30 5.35 0.74
N LEU A 140 -18.73 4.49 1.57
CA LEU A 140 -17.47 3.82 1.32
C LEU A 140 -17.79 2.44 0.74
N VAL A 141 -17.25 2.15 -0.43
CA VAL A 141 -17.49 0.90 -1.17
C VAL A 141 -16.16 0.17 -1.31
N ASP A 142 -16.19 -1.15 -1.16
CA ASP A 142 -15.02 -2.00 -1.27
C ASP A 142 -14.31 -1.86 -2.62
N GLY A 143 -12.99 -1.63 -2.58
CA GLY A 143 -12.15 -1.45 -3.75
C GLY A 143 -12.34 -0.10 -4.46
N GLU A 144 -13.12 0.82 -3.90
CA GLU A 144 -13.40 2.12 -4.51
C GLU A 144 -12.73 3.27 -3.73
N LYS A 145 -12.30 4.28 -4.48
CA LYS A 145 -11.70 5.50 -3.94
C LYS A 145 -12.79 6.56 -3.75
N PRO A 146 -13.11 6.99 -2.52
CA PRO A 146 -14.02 8.09 -2.29
C PRO A 146 -13.39 9.41 -2.75
N GLU A 147 -14.24 10.40 -3.02
CA GLU A 147 -13.80 11.76 -3.36
C GLU A 147 -12.94 12.34 -2.23
N GLY A 148 -11.72 12.77 -2.54
CA GLY A 148 -10.77 13.33 -1.56
C GLY A 148 -10.06 12.32 -0.65
N GLY A 149 -10.28 11.01 -0.81
CA GLY A 149 -9.65 9.97 0.02
C GLY A 149 -8.77 8.97 -0.73
N THR A 150 -8.39 7.88 -0.05
CA THR A 150 -7.68 6.72 -0.60
C THR A 150 -8.63 5.55 -0.83
N THR A 151 -8.28 4.61 -1.72
CA THR A 151 -9.07 3.39 -1.96
C THR A 151 -9.39 2.70 -0.63
N GLN A 152 -10.66 2.42 -0.39
CA GLN A 152 -11.14 1.74 0.82
C GLN A 152 -11.38 0.27 0.53
N PHE A 153 -11.04 -0.58 1.49
CA PHE A 153 -11.33 -2.02 1.43
C PHE A 153 -12.26 -2.36 2.59
N ILE A 154 -13.49 -2.76 2.28
CA ILE A 154 -14.55 -2.98 3.27
C ILE A 154 -14.77 -4.48 3.43
N ALA A 155 -14.36 -5.00 4.58
CA ALA A 155 -14.45 -6.43 4.86
C ALA A 155 -15.91 -6.87 5.06
N ALA A 156 -16.31 -7.96 4.39
CA ALA A 156 -17.60 -8.59 4.67
C ALA A 156 -17.54 -9.36 5.99
N GLY A 157 -18.65 -9.37 6.75
CA GLY A 157 -18.76 -10.11 8.01
C GLY A 157 -17.96 -9.52 9.18
N GLU A 158 -17.65 -8.23 9.17
CA GLU A 158 -16.88 -7.58 10.24
C GLU A 158 -17.55 -6.30 10.75
N ASN A 159 -17.31 -5.97 12.02
CA ASN A 159 -17.67 -4.66 12.54
C ASN A 159 -16.69 -3.61 11.99
N HIS A 160 -17.23 -2.45 11.66
CA HIS A 160 -16.50 -1.28 11.18
C HIS A 160 -16.78 -0.11 12.11
N TYR A 161 -15.70 0.56 12.52
CA TYR A 161 -15.73 1.75 13.36
C TYR A 161 -15.62 2.96 12.44
N VAL A 162 -16.71 3.73 12.35
CA VAL A 162 -16.72 5.03 11.66
C VAL A 162 -16.47 6.10 12.69
N VAL A 163 -15.36 6.82 12.55
CA VAL A 163 -14.89 7.81 13.50
C VAL A 163 -14.84 9.17 12.83
N VAL A 164 -15.33 10.20 13.52
CA VAL A 164 -15.30 11.59 13.09
C VAL A 164 -14.71 12.45 14.20
N CYS A 165 -13.80 13.34 13.84
CA CYS A 165 -13.20 14.30 14.76
C CYS A 165 -13.17 15.70 14.12
N ASP A 166 -13.46 16.74 14.89
CA ASP A 166 -13.32 18.11 14.41
C ASP A 166 -11.86 18.43 14.03
N LEU A 167 -11.69 19.32 13.05
CA LEU A 167 -10.39 19.91 12.74
C LEU A 167 -10.34 21.34 13.27
N VAL A 168 -9.22 21.67 13.92
CA VAL A 168 -8.94 23.00 14.45
C VAL A 168 -7.78 23.60 13.69
N GLU A 169 -7.98 24.79 13.14
CA GLU A 169 -6.92 25.56 12.49
C GLU A 169 -6.11 26.33 13.52
N ALA A 170 -4.80 26.13 13.50
CA ALA A 170 -3.83 26.94 14.23
C ALA A 170 -2.62 27.20 13.33
N ASP A 171 -2.20 28.47 13.23
CA ASP A 171 -1.04 28.88 12.41
C ASP A 171 -1.10 28.40 10.95
N GLY A 172 -2.30 28.40 10.35
CA GLY A 172 -2.53 27.95 8.97
C GLY A 172 -2.40 26.45 8.77
N LYS A 173 -2.41 25.65 9.85
CA LYS A 173 -2.39 24.19 9.81
C LYS A 173 -3.60 23.62 10.56
N TYR A 174 -4.24 22.63 9.96
CA TYR A 174 -5.31 21.88 10.63
C TYR A 174 -4.72 20.76 11.50
N THR A 175 -5.25 20.64 12.72
CA THR A 175 -4.95 19.57 13.68
C THR A 175 -6.25 18.96 14.20
N LEU A 176 -6.20 17.72 14.68
CA LEU A 176 -7.36 17.09 15.31
C LEU A 176 -7.75 17.87 16.56
N GLY A 177 -9.03 18.19 16.68
CA GLY A 177 -9.61 18.82 17.86
C GLY A 177 -9.94 17.81 18.96
N THR A 178 -10.82 18.21 19.85
CA THR A 178 -11.22 17.42 21.03
C THR A 178 -12.56 16.71 20.85
N ASP A 179 -13.36 17.12 19.87
CA ASP A 179 -14.71 16.61 19.65
C ASP A 179 -14.63 15.41 18.72
N MET A 180 -14.43 14.23 19.31
CA MET A 180 -14.39 12.96 18.61
C MET A 180 -15.61 12.10 18.94
N THR A 181 -16.26 11.61 17.89
CA THR A 181 -17.36 10.64 17.95
C THR A 181 -17.05 9.43 17.10
N TYR A 182 -17.67 8.31 17.42
CA TYR A 182 -17.64 7.15 16.56
C TYR A 182 -18.95 6.36 16.66
N GLY A 183 -19.23 5.60 15.61
CA GLY A 183 -20.28 4.60 15.58
C GLY A 183 -19.73 3.27 15.07
N VAL A 184 -20.41 2.18 15.40
CA VAL A 184 -20.04 0.83 14.98
C VAL A 184 -21.15 0.26 14.12
N VAL A 185 -20.79 -0.34 13.00
CA VAL A 185 -21.74 -1.01 12.10
C VAL A 185 -21.16 -2.33 11.61
N ARG A 186 -21.98 -3.38 11.53
CA ARG A 186 -21.56 -4.70 11.05
C ARG A 186 -21.94 -4.89 9.58
N THR A 187 -20.98 -5.26 8.74
CA THR A 187 -21.25 -5.69 7.36
C THR A 187 -21.85 -7.10 7.36
N ALA A 188 -22.66 -7.41 6.35
CA ALA A 188 -23.22 -8.76 6.20
C ALA A 188 -22.10 -9.78 5.91
N ASP A 189 -22.29 -11.03 6.35
CA ASP A 189 -21.32 -12.10 6.12
C ASP A 189 -21.14 -12.37 4.60
N PRO A 190 -19.92 -12.73 4.16
CA PRO A 190 -19.66 -13.11 2.78
C PRO A 190 -20.37 -14.42 2.42
N GLY A 191 -20.93 -14.48 1.22
CA GLY A 191 -21.29 -15.73 0.57
C GLY A 191 -20.16 -16.24 -0.33
N GLU A 192 -20.46 -17.30 -1.08
CA GLU A 192 -19.57 -17.84 -2.11
C GLU A 192 -19.80 -17.14 -3.45
N SER A 193 -18.75 -16.54 -4.01
CA SER A 193 -18.80 -15.93 -5.33
C SER A 193 -18.76 -16.99 -6.42
N LYS A 194 -19.41 -16.70 -7.55
CA LYS A 194 -19.30 -17.48 -8.80
C LYS A 194 -18.15 -17.00 -9.69
N ALA A 195 -17.41 -15.97 -9.27
CA ALA A 195 -16.24 -15.49 -9.97
C ALA A 195 -15.14 -16.56 -9.98
N THR A 196 -14.25 -16.51 -10.97
CA THR A 196 -13.07 -17.36 -11.04
C THR A 196 -11.88 -16.67 -10.41
N LEU A 197 -11.02 -17.43 -9.73
CA LEU A 197 -9.72 -16.97 -9.27
C LEU A 197 -8.75 -18.14 -9.39
N SER A 198 -7.64 -17.94 -10.10
CA SER A 198 -6.54 -18.91 -10.17
C SER A 198 -5.25 -18.27 -9.69
N VAL A 199 -4.43 -19.07 -9.02
CA VAL A 199 -3.07 -18.74 -8.61
C VAL A 199 -2.16 -19.87 -9.04
N GLU A 200 -1.03 -19.53 -9.62
CA GLU A 200 0.03 -20.48 -9.97
C GLU A 200 1.38 -19.96 -9.48
N TYR A 201 2.21 -20.84 -8.93
CA TYR A 201 3.59 -20.50 -8.56
C TYR A 201 4.49 -20.63 -9.80
N LEU A 202 5.19 -19.55 -10.15
CA LEU A 202 6.03 -19.50 -11.35
C LEU A 202 7.51 -19.84 -11.09
N GLY A 203 7.91 -19.98 -9.83
CA GLY A 203 9.32 -20.13 -9.44
C GLY A 203 9.92 -18.84 -8.88
N LEU A 204 11.25 -18.75 -8.89
CA LEU A 204 11.99 -17.56 -8.52
C LEU A 204 12.35 -16.76 -9.77
N ASN A 205 12.27 -15.43 -9.69
CA ASN A 205 12.73 -14.56 -10.75
C ASN A 205 14.25 -14.35 -10.72
N SER A 206 14.77 -13.51 -11.63
CA SER A 206 16.21 -13.19 -11.72
C SER A 206 16.80 -12.53 -10.47
N GLU A 207 15.96 -11.98 -9.59
CA GLU A 207 16.37 -11.42 -8.29
C GLU A 207 16.24 -12.43 -7.14
N GLY A 208 15.83 -13.67 -7.43
CA GLY A 208 15.62 -14.70 -6.42
C GLY A 208 14.34 -14.55 -5.62
N LYS A 209 13.39 -13.75 -6.10
CA LYS A 209 12.09 -13.52 -5.45
C LYS A 209 11.03 -14.46 -6.02
N PRO A 210 10.20 -15.11 -5.19
CA PRO A 210 9.09 -15.92 -5.68
C PRO A 210 8.05 -15.10 -6.43
N GLU A 211 7.62 -15.63 -7.57
CA GLU A 211 6.57 -15.06 -8.41
C GLU A 211 5.34 -15.95 -8.46
N PHE A 212 4.16 -15.31 -8.45
CA PHE A 212 2.87 -15.97 -8.52
C PHE A 212 2.02 -15.32 -9.62
N ASP A 213 1.49 -16.14 -10.53
CA ASP A 213 0.53 -15.71 -11.53
C ASP A 213 -0.88 -15.73 -10.94
N VAL A 214 -1.42 -14.55 -10.64
CA VAL A 214 -2.76 -14.40 -10.06
C VAL A 214 -3.72 -13.85 -11.12
N LYS A 215 -4.73 -14.65 -11.47
CA LYS A 215 -5.75 -14.32 -12.46
C LYS A 215 -7.14 -14.27 -11.83
N PRO A 216 -7.55 -13.12 -11.29
CA PRO A 216 -8.95 -12.91 -10.94
C PRO A 216 -9.79 -12.75 -12.22
N GLY A 217 -10.97 -13.36 -12.26
CA GLY A 217 -11.93 -13.17 -13.34
C GLY A 217 -12.48 -11.74 -13.35
N SER A 218 -12.96 -11.24 -14.49
CA SER A 218 -13.30 -9.82 -14.71
C SER A 218 -14.40 -9.22 -13.82
N THR A 219 -15.05 -10.01 -12.97
CA THR A 219 -16.17 -9.60 -12.12
C THR A 219 -15.78 -9.22 -10.69
N PHE A 220 -14.49 -9.31 -10.33
CA PHE A 220 -14.03 -8.90 -9.00
C PHE A 220 -13.97 -7.38 -8.85
N LYS A 221 -14.11 -6.91 -7.60
CA LYS A 221 -13.97 -5.52 -7.18
C LYS A 221 -12.64 -5.29 -6.45
N SER A 222 -12.27 -6.21 -5.56
CA SER A 222 -11.04 -6.16 -4.79
C SER A 222 -10.35 -7.52 -4.77
N LEU A 223 -9.03 -7.48 -4.64
CA LEU A 223 -8.14 -8.62 -4.56
C LEU A 223 -7.21 -8.43 -3.36
N HIS A 224 -7.12 -9.43 -2.50
CA HIS A 224 -6.21 -9.47 -1.36
C HIS A 224 -5.26 -10.64 -1.53
N LEU A 225 -3.97 -10.41 -1.30
CA LEU A 225 -2.89 -11.38 -1.51
C LEU A 225 -1.99 -11.46 -0.28
N VAL A 226 -1.66 -12.66 0.18
CA VAL A 226 -0.76 -12.91 1.31
C VAL A 226 0.22 -14.01 0.96
N LEU A 227 1.50 -13.78 1.20
CA LEU A 227 2.53 -14.82 1.25
C LEU A 227 3.07 -14.91 2.67
N GLY A 228 3.14 -16.12 3.21
CA GLY A 228 3.72 -16.36 4.53
C GLY A 228 4.21 -17.80 4.65
N SER A 229 4.95 -18.10 5.71
CA SER A 229 5.29 -19.51 5.97
C SER A 229 4.01 -20.30 6.22
N THR A 230 3.93 -21.52 5.70
CA THR A 230 2.73 -22.37 5.82
C THR A 230 2.29 -22.48 7.27
N LYS A 231 3.24 -22.73 8.17
CA LYS A 231 2.99 -22.79 9.62
C LYS A 231 2.36 -21.50 10.17
N SER A 232 2.90 -20.33 9.82
CA SER A 232 2.37 -19.06 10.31
C SER A 232 0.96 -18.77 9.78
N ILE A 233 0.70 -19.09 8.50
CA ILE A 233 -0.63 -18.95 7.91
C ILE A 233 -1.62 -19.87 8.62
N ASP A 234 -1.27 -21.15 8.81
CA ASP A 234 -2.14 -22.12 9.48
C ASP A 234 -2.44 -21.70 10.93
N GLU A 235 -1.43 -21.29 11.69
CA GLU A 235 -1.60 -20.79 13.06
C GLU A 235 -2.53 -19.57 13.10
N PHE A 236 -2.33 -18.60 12.20
CA PHE A 236 -3.16 -17.39 12.15
C PHE A 236 -4.61 -17.69 11.76
N VAL A 237 -4.81 -18.48 10.70
CA VAL A 237 -6.15 -18.86 10.23
C VAL A 237 -6.91 -19.64 11.29
N ASN A 238 -6.24 -20.53 12.03
CA ASN A 238 -6.88 -21.29 13.11
C ASN A 238 -7.30 -20.41 14.30
N LEU A 239 -6.55 -19.34 14.60
CA LEU A 239 -6.85 -18.45 15.71
C LEU A 239 -7.86 -17.34 15.36
N TYR A 240 -7.72 -16.74 14.18
CA TYR A 240 -8.43 -15.52 13.80
C TYR A 240 -9.31 -15.67 12.56
N GLY A 241 -9.18 -16.77 11.81
CA GLY A 241 -9.92 -17.03 10.58
C GLY A 241 -9.26 -16.45 9.33
N TYR A 242 -9.69 -16.96 8.18
CA TYR A 242 -9.14 -16.59 6.87
C TYR A 242 -9.41 -15.12 6.51
N GLY A 243 -10.58 -14.58 6.84
CA GLY A 243 -10.90 -13.16 6.58
C GLY A 243 -9.92 -12.23 7.27
N ALA A 244 -9.68 -12.44 8.57
CA ALA A 244 -8.73 -11.66 9.34
C ALA A 244 -7.31 -11.72 8.75
N LEU A 245 -6.86 -12.88 8.25
CA LEU A 245 -5.57 -12.99 7.55
C LEU A 245 -5.52 -12.05 6.34
N MET A 246 -6.51 -12.15 5.45
CA MET A 246 -6.52 -11.41 4.19
C MET A 246 -6.65 -9.89 4.38
N TYR A 247 -7.44 -9.43 5.35
CA TYR A 247 -7.66 -8.00 5.57
C TYR A 247 -6.61 -7.32 6.46
N THR A 248 -5.80 -8.08 7.21
CA THR A 248 -4.77 -7.50 8.10
C THR A 248 -3.35 -7.72 7.59
N GLN A 249 -3.07 -8.87 6.98
CA GLN A 249 -1.73 -9.21 6.46
C GLN A 249 -1.65 -9.09 4.94
N GLY A 250 -2.78 -8.91 4.26
CA GLY A 250 -2.86 -8.93 2.81
C GLY A 250 -2.55 -7.60 2.15
N VAL A 251 -1.81 -7.68 1.06
CA VAL A 251 -1.70 -6.56 0.11
C VAL A 251 -2.98 -6.53 -0.71
N SER A 252 -3.64 -5.37 -0.72
CA SER A 252 -4.98 -5.20 -1.28
C SER A 252 -4.96 -4.33 -2.53
N PHE A 253 -5.71 -4.73 -3.55
CA PHE A 253 -5.81 -4.05 -4.83
C PHE A 253 -7.27 -3.91 -5.23
N SER A 254 -7.65 -2.77 -5.78
CA SER A 254 -8.86 -2.68 -6.61
C SER A 254 -8.64 -3.42 -7.93
N ALA A 255 -9.74 -3.74 -8.63
CA ALA A 255 -9.66 -4.35 -9.95
C ALA A 255 -8.83 -3.52 -10.96
N GLU A 256 -8.97 -2.20 -10.92
CA GLU A 256 -8.18 -1.29 -11.75
C GLU A 256 -6.70 -1.33 -11.37
N GLN A 257 -6.38 -1.23 -10.07
CA GLN A 257 -5.02 -1.26 -9.58
C GLN A 257 -4.30 -2.54 -10.00
N TRP A 258 -4.95 -3.70 -9.87
CA TRP A 258 -4.37 -4.98 -10.27
C TRP A 258 -4.15 -5.08 -11.78
N ALA A 259 -5.10 -4.59 -12.60
CA ALA A 259 -5.02 -4.63 -14.05
C ALA A 259 -3.85 -3.79 -14.60
N THR A 260 -3.52 -2.68 -13.92
CA THR A 260 -2.40 -1.81 -14.30
C THR A 260 -1.12 -2.10 -13.53
N TYR A 261 -1.12 -3.08 -12.61
CA TYR A 261 0.03 -3.38 -11.78
C TYR A 261 1.13 -4.04 -12.62
N ALA A 262 2.29 -3.39 -12.68
CA ALA A 262 3.40 -3.85 -13.51
C ALA A 262 3.90 -5.22 -13.02
N SER A 263 4.26 -6.10 -13.96
CA SER A 263 4.64 -7.49 -13.68
C SER A 263 5.86 -7.58 -12.77
N GLU A 264 6.82 -6.66 -12.90
CA GLU A 264 8.04 -6.60 -12.09
C GLU A 264 7.77 -6.37 -10.59
N PHE A 265 6.60 -5.84 -10.23
CA PHE A 265 6.20 -5.65 -8.84
C PHE A 265 5.40 -6.84 -8.27
N LYS A 266 5.13 -7.87 -9.08
CA LYS A 266 4.39 -9.09 -8.65
C LYS A 266 5.30 -10.16 -8.04
N ALA A 267 6.55 -9.81 -7.75
CA ALA A 267 7.52 -10.64 -7.03
C ALA A 267 7.48 -10.35 -5.52
N TRP A 268 7.62 -11.40 -4.72
CA TRP A 268 7.43 -11.31 -3.27
C TRP A 268 8.76 -11.43 -2.53
N ASN A 269 8.88 -10.73 -1.40
CA ASN A 269 10.07 -10.83 -0.55
C ASN A 269 9.92 -11.98 0.44
N ILE A 270 10.97 -12.79 0.58
CA ILE A 270 11.08 -13.84 1.60
C ILE A 270 12.46 -13.77 2.26
N GLU A 271 12.52 -14.04 3.57
CA GLU A 271 13.75 -13.83 4.36
C GLU A 271 14.59 -15.10 4.52
N LYS A 272 14.00 -16.29 4.38
CA LYS A 272 14.67 -17.56 4.66
C LYS A 272 14.05 -18.72 3.89
N GLU A 273 14.83 -19.78 3.74
CA GLU A 273 14.33 -21.05 3.22
C GLU A 273 13.27 -21.63 4.15
N ASN A 274 12.09 -21.94 3.60
CA ASN A 274 10.97 -22.53 4.34
C ASN A 274 9.90 -23.08 3.39
N ASP A 275 8.89 -23.71 3.96
CA ASP A 275 7.63 -23.99 3.27
C ASP A 275 6.69 -22.77 3.38
N TYR A 276 6.19 -22.34 2.24
CA TYR A 276 5.36 -21.15 2.08
C TYR A 276 3.99 -21.50 1.53
N THR A 277 3.00 -20.71 1.95
CA THR A 277 1.65 -20.75 1.39
C THR A 277 1.30 -19.36 0.86
N PHE A 278 0.79 -19.32 -0.36
CA PHE A 278 0.28 -18.10 -0.97
C PHE A 278 -1.24 -18.14 -0.98
N CYS A 279 -1.89 -17.18 -0.32
CA CYS A 279 -3.33 -17.06 -0.25
C CYS A 279 -3.80 -15.89 -1.11
N ALA A 280 -4.87 -16.10 -1.88
CA ALA A 280 -5.57 -15.08 -2.62
C ALA A 280 -7.06 -15.08 -2.26
N LEU A 281 -7.64 -13.89 -2.16
CA LEU A 281 -9.05 -13.66 -1.94
C LEU A 281 -9.52 -12.57 -2.91
N ALA A 282 -10.45 -12.92 -3.80
CA ALA A 282 -11.14 -11.93 -4.61
C ALA A 282 -12.57 -11.76 -4.11
N VAL A 283 -13.04 -10.50 -4.09
CA VAL A 283 -14.39 -10.13 -3.67
C VAL A 283 -15.14 -9.58 -4.88
N ASP A 284 -16.36 -10.06 -5.12
CA ASP A 284 -17.18 -9.57 -6.24
C ASP A 284 -18.04 -8.34 -5.88
N ALA A 285 -18.79 -7.84 -6.86
CA ALA A 285 -19.66 -6.69 -6.70
C ALA A 285 -20.77 -6.85 -5.64
N ASN A 286 -21.11 -8.09 -5.24
CA ASN A 286 -22.09 -8.36 -4.19
C ASN A 286 -21.44 -8.48 -2.80
N GLY A 287 -20.11 -8.46 -2.72
CA GLY A 287 -19.35 -8.73 -1.50
C GLY A 287 -19.12 -10.22 -1.22
N ASP A 288 -19.34 -11.09 -2.20
CA ASP A 288 -19.13 -12.53 -2.06
C ASP A 288 -17.68 -12.89 -2.41
N TRP A 289 -17.18 -13.95 -1.76
CA TRP A 289 -15.76 -14.31 -1.79
C TRP A 289 -15.47 -15.47 -2.73
N VAL A 290 -14.34 -15.41 -3.42
CA VAL A 290 -13.68 -16.57 -4.03
C VAL A 290 -12.25 -16.64 -3.53
N LYS A 291 -11.83 -17.84 -3.10
CA LYS A 291 -10.49 -18.09 -2.55
C LYS A 291 -9.69 -18.95 -3.53
N ALA A 292 -8.39 -18.74 -3.56
CA ALA A 292 -7.43 -19.63 -4.20
C ALA A 292 -6.14 -19.61 -3.40
N SER A 293 -5.39 -20.70 -3.45
CA SER A 293 -4.09 -20.76 -2.79
C SER A 293 -3.12 -21.68 -3.55
N VAL A 294 -1.84 -21.45 -3.30
CA VAL A 294 -0.79 -22.42 -3.59
C VAL A 294 -0.17 -22.77 -2.24
N ASP A 295 -0.43 -23.99 -1.80
CA ASP A 295 -0.08 -24.43 -0.45
C ASP A 295 1.26 -25.17 -0.46
N ASN A 296 2.02 -24.97 0.62
CA ASN A 296 3.20 -25.76 0.95
C ASN A 296 4.27 -25.85 -0.16
N VAL A 297 4.59 -24.71 -0.76
CA VAL A 297 5.72 -24.58 -1.70
C VAL A 297 6.99 -24.43 -0.90
N HIS A 298 7.94 -25.33 -1.09
CA HIS A 298 9.27 -25.17 -0.52
C HIS A 298 10.06 -24.13 -1.32
N ILE A 299 10.38 -23.00 -0.71
CA ILE A 299 11.08 -21.89 -1.37
C ILE A 299 12.38 -21.60 -0.62
N LYS A 300 13.51 -21.80 -1.31
CA LYS A 300 14.82 -21.28 -0.90
C LYS A 300 14.99 -19.91 -1.57
N PRO A 301 15.02 -18.79 -0.82
CA PRO A 301 15.41 -17.51 -1.41
C PRO A 301 16.74 -17.67 -2.14
N ALA A 302 16.98 -16.93 -3.23
CA ALA A 302 18.37 -16.79 -3.66
C ALA A 302 19.16 -16.29 -2.44
N ALA A 303 20.32 -16.90 -2.16
CA ALA A 303 21.15 -16.54 -1.02
C ALA A 303 21.22 -15.01 -0.91
N ALA A 304 21.16 -14.46 0.31
CA ALA A 304 21.46 -13.05 0.52
C ALA A 304 22.69 -12.74 -0.32
N ASN A 305 22.56 -11.82 -1.27
CA ASN A 305 23.60 -11.54 -2.25
C ASN A 305 24.72 -10.76 -1.55
N ASP A 306 25.42 -11.46 -0.67
CA ASP A 306 26.53 -10.99 0.15
C ASP A 306 27.84 -11.02 -0.63
N CYS A 307 27.76 -11.29 -1.95
CA CYS A 307 28.85 -11.07 -2.88
C CYS A 307 29.45 -9.67 -2.70
N PRO A 308 30.73 -9.47 -3.07
CA PRO A 308 31.35 -8.16 -3.00
C PRO A 308 30.56 -7.11 -3.80
N GLU A 309 30.27 -5.96 -3.22
CA GLU A 309 29.77 -4.80 -3.97
C GLU A 309 30.94 -4.20 -4.76
N VAL A 310 30.74 -3.95 -6.07
CA VAL A 310 31.75 -3.37 -6.97
C VAL A 310 31.14 -2.16 -7.67
N ASP A 311 31.59 -0.97 -7.29
CA ASP A 311 31.13 0.31 -7.82
C ASP A 311 32.21 0.95 -8.70
N VAL A 312 31.85 1.38 -9.91
CA VAL A 312 32.68 2.28 -10.72
C VAL A 312 32.44 3.71 -10.25
N THR A 313 33.38 4.29 -9.53
CA THR A 313 33.22 5.62 -8.91
C THR A 313 33.72 6.77 -9.76
N ASN A 314 34.63 6.48 -10.70
CA ASN A 314 35.13 7.45 -11.66
C ASN A 314 35.68 6.72 -12.89
N HIS A 315 35.56 7.33 -14.06
CA HIS A 315 36.14 6.81 -15.29
C HIS A 315 36.61 7.94 -16.21
N GLN A 316 37.57 7.60 -17.05
CA GLN A 316 38.01 8.39 -18.19
C GLN A 316 38.31 7.42 -19.32
N ALA A 317 37.68 7.61 -20.46
CA ALA A 317 37.94 6.83 -21.67
C ALA A 317 37.96 7.78 -22.89
N GLY A 318 38.87 7.52 -23.83
CA GLY A 318 39.00 8.31 -25.05
C GLY A 318 40.35 8.98 -25.18
N ASN A 319 40.62 9.57 -26.35
CA ASN A 319 41.94 10.09 -26.73
C ASN A 319 43.11 9.09 -26.55
N GLY A 320 42.85 7.78 -26.62
CA GLY A 320 43.88 6.76 -26.47
C GLY A 320 44.18 6.39 -25.01
N ASP A 321 43.42 6.87 -24.03
CA ASP A 321 43.63 6.53 -22.62
C ASP A 321 42.37 5.96 -21.97
N LEU A 322 42.56 4.94 -21.13
CA LEU A 322 41.57 4.42 -20.20
C LEU A 322 42.06 4.57 -18.76
N ALA A 323 41.21 5.10 -17.90
CA ALA A 323 41.33 4.99 -16.45
C ALA A 323 39.97 4.68 -15.83
N ILE A 324 39.88 3.66 -14.98
CA ILE A 324 38.64 3.32 -14.26
C ILE A 324 38.98 3.17 -12.77
N GLN A 325 38.22 3.85 -11.92
CA GLN A 325 38.30 3.72 -10.47
C GLN A 325 37.15 2.86 -9.96
N TYR A 326 37.50 1.84 -9.19
CA TYR A 326 36.59 0.93 -8.54
C TYR A 326 36.64 1.11 -7.02
N THR A 327 35.47 1.02 -6.38
CA THR A 327 35.35 0.81 -4.94
C THR A 327 34.68 -0.53 -4.69
N ILE A 328 35.32 -1.34 -3.86
CA ILE A 328 34.93 -2.70 -3.56
C ILE A 328 34.62 -2.78 -2.07
N LYS A 329 33.44 -3.27 -1.73
CA LYS A 329 33.05 -3.56 -0.35
C LYS A 329 32.67 -5.03 -0.25
N SER A 330 33.22 -5.72 0.73
CA SER A 330 32.87 -7.10 1.01
C SER A 330 32.42 -7.20 2.46
N LYS A 331 31.43 -8.04 2.72
CA LYS A 331 31.02 -8.42 4.08
C LYS A 331 31.98 -9.44 4.69
N ALA A 332 32.76 -10.12 3.85
CA ALA A 332 33.80 -11.04 4.30
C ALA A 332 34.95 -10.28 4.95
N SER A 333 35.73 -10.95 5.80
CA SER A 333 36.93 -10.35 6.39
C SER A 333 37.97 -9.92 5.35
N SER A 334 37.93 -10.53 4.15
CA SER A 334 38.77 -10.19 3.00
C SER A 334 38.23 -10.84 1.72
N ILE A 335 38.48 -10.21 0.57
CA ILE A 335 38.25 -10.86 -0.74
C ILE A 335 39.22 -12.03 -0.97
N LYS A 336 38.77 -13.04 -1.72
CA LYS A 336 39.57 -14.19 -2.14
C LYS A 336 40.33 -13.92 -3.42
N SER A 337 39.69 -13.30 -4.42
CA SER A 337 40.33 -12.93 -5.68
C SER A 337 39.76 -11.65 -6.27
N ALA A 338 40.55 -10.96 -7.09
CA ALA A 338 40.09 -9.92 -8.01
C ALA A 338 40.86 -10.03 -9.33
N ARG A 339 40.15 -10.10 -10.45
CA ARG A 339 40.74 -10.26 -11.78
C ARG A 339 40.23 -9.19 -12.74
N MET A 340 41.16 -8.55 -13.45
CA MET A 340 40.89 -7.46 -14.38
C MET A 340 41.20 -7.88 -15.82
N LEU A 341 40.26 -7.64 -16.74
CA LEU A 341 40.40 -7.96 -18.15
C LEU A 341 40.04 -6.73 -18.99
N VAL A 342 40.80 -6.47 -20.05
CA VAL A 342 40.42 -5.52 -21.10
C VAL A 342 40.63 -6.16 -22.47
N MET A 343 39.56 -6.25 -23.25
CA MET A 343 39.57 -6.85 -24.59
C MET A 343 38.54 -6.17 -25.48
N LYS A 344 38.59 -6.44 -26.79
CA LYS A 344 37.58 -5.92 -27.73
C LYS A 344 36.21 -6.49 -27.39
N GLU A 345 35.18 -5.71 -27.64
CA GLU A 345 33.79 -6.12 -27.37
C GLU A 345 33.40 -7.40 -28.14
N ASP A 346 33.70 -7.44 -29.44
CA ASP A 346 33.43 -8.63 -30.26
C ASP A 346 34.15 -9.89 -29.75
N ASP A 347 35.42 -9.76 -29.33
CA ASP A 347 36.19 -10.88 -28.78
C ASP A 347 35.60 -11.40 -27.47
N TRP A 348 34.98 -10.51 -26.67
CA TRP A 348 34.32 -10.86 -25.41
C TRP A 348 33.02 -11.60 -25.69
N ASP A 349 32.20 -11.10 -26.60
CA ASP A 349 30.93 -11.73 -26.98
C ASP A 349 31.19 -13.11 -27.62
N ASP A 350 32.17 -13.23 -28.51
CA ASP A 350 32.59 -14.51 -29.10
C ASP A 350 33.07 -15.52 -28.04
N ALA A 351 33.81 -15.05 -27.03
CA ALA A 351 34.28 -15.91 -25.95
C ALA A 351 33.13 -16.44 -25.08
N LEU A 352 32.13 -15.62 -24.80
CA LEU A 352 30.96 -16.04 -24.01
C LEU A 352 30.02 -16.97 -24.79
N ASN A 353 29.92 -16.79 -26.12
CA ASN A 353 29.12 -17.65 -27.00
C ASN A 353 29.63 -19.11 -27.06
N ALA A 354 30.84 -19.38 -26.55
CA ALA A 354 31.37 -20.73 -26.43
C ALA A 354 30.82 -21.52 -25.21
N TYR A 355 30.13 -20.85 -24.28
CA TYR A 355 29.52 -21.48 -23.10
C TYR A 355 28.08 -21.92 -23.40
N ASP A 356 27.73 -23.14 -22.97
CA ASP A 356 26.38 -23.68 -23.09
C ASP A 356 25.49 -23.18 -21.95
N VAL A 357 25.02 -21.93 -22.06
CA VAL A 357 24.19 -21.24 -21.06
C VAL A 357 23.04 -20.49 -21.72
N GLU A 358 21.95 -20.29 -21.00
CA GLU A 358 20.73 -19.65 -21.54
C GLU A 358 20.95 -18.20 -21.98
N THR A 359 21.81 -17.45 -21.27
CA THR A 359 22.25 -16.12 -21.69
C THR A 359 23.77 -15.99 -21.52
N PRO A 360 24.49 -15.31 -22.46
CA PRO A 360 25.94 -15.12 -22.36
C PRO A 360 26.41 -14.52 -21.03
N SER A 361 25.55 -13.71 -20.40
CA SER A 361 25.81 -13.10 -19.09
C SER A 361 25.96 -14.10 -17.94
N MET A 362 25.45 -15.33 -18.08
CA MET A 362 25.59 -16.38 -17.06
C MET A 362 27.00 -16.96 -17.02
N ALA A 363 27.75 -16.86 -18.11
CA ALA A 363 29.11 -17.38 -18.20
C ALA A 363 30.20 -16.40 -17.71
N TRP A 364 29.84 -15.19 -17.26
CA TRP A 364 30.82 -14.16 -16.92
C TRP A 364 31.77 -14.57 -15.80
N ALA A 365 31.25 -15.13 -14.70
CA ALA A 365 32.08 -15.57 -13.58
C ALA A 365 33.00 -16.71 -13.97
N ASP A 366 32.48 -17.73 -14.67
CA ASP A 366 33.26 -18.87 -15.14
C ASP A 366 34.36 -18.43 -16.11
N PHE A 367 34.01 -17.59 -17.10
CA PHE A 367 35.00 -17.06 -18.05
C PHE A 367 36.09 -16.26 -17.35
N MET A 368 35.73 -15.36 -16.43
CA MET A 368 36.72 -14.59 -15.67
C MET A 368 37.54 -15.47 -14.73
N ALA A 369 37.01 -16.60 -14.25
CA ALA A 369 37.74 -17.56 -13.43
C ALA A 369 38.73 -18.39 -14.25
N THR A 370 38.42 -18.73 -15.51
CA THR A 370 39.22 -19.66 -16.32
C THR A 370 40.13 -18.99 -17.36
N THR A 371 39.80 -17.78 -17.81
CA THR A 371 40.57 -17.12 -18.87
C THR A 371 42.00 -16.82 -18.45
N ASP A 372 42.96 -17.03 -19.34
CA ASP A 372 44.37 -16.66 -19.15
C ASP A 372 44.65 -15.19 -19.50
N LYS A 373 43.68 -14.50 -20.10
CA LYS A 373 43.78 -13.10 -20.53
C LYS A 373 43.56 -12.08 -19.39
N ALA A 374 42.99 -12.51 -18.27
CA ALA A 374 42.68 -11.64 -17.14
C ALA A 374 43.86 -11.57 -16.15
N GLU A 375 44.28 -10.37 -15.81
CA GLU A 375 45.31 -10.07 -14.84
C GLU A 375 44.77 -10.26 -13.41
N ASP A 376 45.57 -10.87 -12.54
CA ASP A 376 45.25 -10.94 -11.10
C ASP A 376 45.65 -9.62 -10.42
N VAL A 377 44.65 -8.94 -9.86
CA VAL A 377 44.80 -7.65 -9.17
C VAL A 377 44.43 -7.75 -7.68
N THR A 378 44.31 -8.96 -7.14
CA THR A 378 43.85 -9.24 -5.78
C THR A 378 44.66 -8.48 -4.73
N ASP A 379 45.98 -8.53 -4.82
CA ASP A 379 46.86 -7.91 -3.84
C ASP A 379 46.77 -6.38 -3.87
N VAL A 380 46.61 -5.80 -5.06
CA VAL A 380 46.43 -4.34 -5.23
C VAL A 380 45.13 -3.90 -4.56
N VAL A 381 44.03 -4.62 -4.81
CA VAL A 381 42.73 -4.32 -4.19
C VAL A 381 42.81 -4.39 -2.66
N LYS A 382 43.48 -5.43 -2.12
CA LYS A 382 43.67 -5.61 -0.68
C LYS A 382 44.54 -4.49 -0.08
N GLN A 383 45.65 -4.16 -0.73
CA GLN A 383 46.57 -3.13 -0.28
C GLN A 383 45.90 -1.76 -0.11
N PHE A 384 44.94 -1.45 -0.97
CA PHE A 384 44.24 -0.15 -0.97
C PHE A 384 42.83 -0.23 -0.37
N ASN A 385 42.57 -1.18 0.53
CA ASN A 385 41.30 -1.33 1.26
C ASN A 385 40.07 -1.27 0.34
N GLY A 386 40.07 -2.06 -0.73
CA GLY A 386 38.95 -2.14 -1.67
C GLY A 386 38.93 -1.03 -2.72
N LYS A 387 39.93 -0.14 -2.77
CA LYS A 387 40.06 0.83 -3.86
C LYS A 387 41.01 0.31 -4.93
N PHE A 388 40.60 0.37 -6.19
CA PHE A 388 41.44 -0.05 -7.31
C PHE A 388 41.32 0.95 -8.45
N THR A 389 42.44 1.30 -9.06
CA THR A 389 42.46 2.15 -10.25
C THR A 389 43.18 1.42 -11.36
N PHE A 390 42.44 1.03 -12.39
CA PHE A 390 43.00 0.46 -13.60
C PHE A 390 43.35 1.57 -14.58
N LYS A 391 44.50 1.47 -15.23
CA LYS A 391 44.91 2.40 -16.30
C LYS A 391 45.50 1.63 -17.46
N LYS A 392 45.14 1.99 -18.69
CA LYS A 392 45.70 1.41 -19.91
C LYS A 392 45.73 2.44 -21.04
N PRO A 393 46.91 2.69 -21.64
CA PRO A 393 47.00 3.44 -22.89
C PRO A 393 46.66 2.54 -24.09
N PHE A 394 46.17 3.15 -25.15
CA PHE A 394 45.86 2.55 -26.45
C PHE A 394 46.60 3.34 -27.54
N SER A 395 47.25 2.64 -28.45
CA SER A 395 47.78 3.25 -29.66
C SER A 395 46.66 3.53 -30.68
N ASP A 396 46.92 4.41 -31.64
CA ASP A 396 45.96 4.70 -32.74
C ASP A 396 45.56 3.44 -33.52
N ALA A 397 46.44 2.42 -33.58
CA ALA A 397 46.15 1.14 -34.23
C ALA A 397 45.16 0.26 -33.44
N GLU A 398 44.96 0.56 -32.16
CA GLU A 398 44.03 -0.13 -31.24
C GLU A 398 42.72 0.66 -31.07
N ARG A 399 42.35 1.46 -32.07
CA ARG A 399 41.07 2.16 -32.09
C ARG A 399 39.91 1.16 -32.24
N GLY A 400 38.96 1.21 -31.32
CA GLY A 400 37.73 0.40 -31.39
C GLY A 400 36.91 0.41 -30.11
N TRP A 401 35.87 -0.42 -30.08
CA TRP A 401 35.05 -0.71 -28.90
C TRP A 401 35.67 -1.82 -28.07
N TYR A 402 35.72 -1.59 -26.76
CA TYR A 402 36.34 -2.47 -25.78
C TYR A 402 35.41 -2.65 -24.58
N VAL A 403 35.64 -3.76 -23.90
CA VAL A 403 35.10 -4.03 -22.57
C VAL A 403 36.23 -4.06 -21.57
N ALA A 404 36.00 -3.44 -20.41
CA ALA A 404 36.82 -3.54 -19.22
C ALA A 404 36.01 -4.29 -18.17
N VAL A 405 36.52 -5.44 -17.72
CA VAL A 405 35.78 -6.36 -16.85
C VAL A 405 36.57 -6.61 -15.57
N LEU A 406 35.96 -6.31 -14.43
CA LEU A 406 36.49 -6.62 -13.11
C LEU A 406 35.62 -7.69 -12.45
N ALA A 407 36.21 -8.84 -12.13
CA ALA A 407 35.57 -9.89 -11.34
C ALA A 407 36.19 -9.93 -9.94
N VAL A 408 35.37 -9.83 -8.89
CA VAL A 408 35.80 -9.87 -7.49
C VAL A 408 35.08 -10.99 -6.78
N THR A 409 35.84 -11.89 -6.13
CA THR A 409 35.30 -13.05 -5.42
C THR A 409 35.64 -12.97 -3.93
N ASP A 410 34.69 -13.29 -3.05
CA ASP A 410 34.91 -13.50 -1.63
C ASP A 410 34.35 -14.86 -1.15
N GLU A 411 34.01 -15.00 0.13
CA GLU A 411 33.41 -16.23 0.64
C GLU A 411 31.93 -16.43 0.29
N TYR A 412 31.23 -15.36 -0.05
CA TYR A 412 29.80 -15.36 -0.37
C TYR A 412 29.52 -15.45 -1.86
N GLY A 413 30.47 -15.09 -2.72
CA GLY A 413 30.37 -15.28 -4.16
C GLY A 413 31.24 -14.35 -4.98
N THR A 414 30.89 -14.22 -6.26
CA THR A 414 31.61 -13.42 -7.24
C THR A 414 30.72 -12.31 -7.80
N THR A 415 31.23 -11.10 -7.86
CA THR A 415 30.62 -9.99 -8.59
C THR A 415 31.47 -9.64 -9.81
N VAL A 416 30.84 -9.52 -10.97
CA VAL A 416 31.48 -9.15 -12.23
C VAL A 416 30.88 -7.85 -12.74
N SER A 417 31.71 -6.82 -12.89
CA SER A 417 31.36 -5.53 -13.49
C SER A 417 32.00 -5.41 -14.87
N ARG A 418 31.18 -5.23 -15.91
CA ARG A 418 31.58 -5.04 -17.32
C ARG A 418 31.29 -3.60 -17.72
N SER A 419 32.32 -2.82 -18.02
CA SER A 419 32.23 -1.48 -18.56
C SER A 419 32.56 -1.47 -20.05
N THR A 420 31.70 -0.88 -20.88
CA THR A 420 31.89 -0.75 -22.34
C THR A 420 32.35 0.66 -22.66
N PHE A 421 33.33 0.81 -23.56
CA PHE A 421 33.87 2.12 -23.95
C PHE A 421 34.52 2.07 -25.34
N HIS A 422 34.71 3.24 -25.94
CA HIS A 422 35.52 3.37 -27.15
C HIS A 422 36.88 4.01 -26.84
N SER A 423 37.98 3.40 -27.30
CA SER A 423 39.34 3.79 -26.87
C SER A 423 39.77 5.22 -27.27
N HIS A 424 39.17 5.79 -28.31
CA HIS A 424 39.57 7.09 -28.87
C HIS A 424 38.43 8.12 -29.05
N ILE A 425 37.21 7.81 -28.60
CA ILE A 425 36.09 8.76 -28.68
C ILE A 425 35.80 9.21 -27.24
N THR A 426 36.16 10.46 -26.94
CA THR A 426 36.13 11.02 -25.58
C THR A 426 34.72 11.13 -24.98
N ASP A 427 33.70 11.26 -25.83
CA ASP A 427 32.30 11.40 -25.42
C ASP A 427 31.45 10.17 -25.81
N ALA A 428 32.09 9.02 -26.07
CA ALA A 428 31.35 7.78 -26.30
C ALA A 428 30.67 7.33 -25.00
N GLU A 429 29.49 6.73 -25.11
CA GLU A 429 28.76 6.22 -23.96
C GLU A 429 29.60 5.19 -23.18
N PHE A 430 29.75 5.42 -21.89
CA PHE A 430 30.41 4.50 -20.95
C PHE A 430 29.34 3.77 -20.14
N GLY A 431 28.93 2.60 -20.62
CA GLY A 431 27.92 1.77 -19.96
C GLY A 431 28.56 0.75 -19.03
N THR A 432 28.11 0.65 -17.77
CA THR A 432 28.55 -0.39 -16.83
C THR A 432 27.39 -1.30 -16.45
N LEU A 433 27.58 -2.61 -16.59
CA LEU A 433 26.67 -3.65 -16.13
C LEU A 433 27.36 -4.47 -15.04
N THR A 434 26.66 -4.72 -13.94
CA THR A 434 27.16 -5.54 -12.84
C THR A 434 26.24 -6.74 -12.64
N LYS A 435 26.84 -7.92 -12.44
CA LYS A 435 26.13 -9.18 -12.14
C LYS A 435 26.83 -9.93 -11.01
N THR A 436 26.06 -10.62 -10.20
CA THR A 436 26.53 -11.35 -9.01
C THR A 436 26.25 -12.84 -9.15
N PHE A 437 27.15 -13.64 -8.58
CA PHE A 437 27.17 -15.10 -8.65
C PHE A 437 27.45 -15.64 -7.24
N PRO A 438 26.41 -15.74 -6.38
CA PRO A 438 26.56 -16.25 -5.02
C PRO A 438 27.06 -17.71 -4.98
N VAL A 439 27.78 -18.08 -3.93
CA VAL A 439 28.09 -19.49 -3.62
C VAL A 439 26.80 -20.18 -3.17
N GLU A 440 26.49 -21.36 -3.74
CA GLU A 440 25.26 -22.14 -3.47
C GLU A 440 25.09 -22.68 -2.05
#